data_AF-A0A540N319-F1
#
_entry.id   AF-A0A540N319-F1
#
_cell.length_a   1.000
_cell.length_b   1.000
_cell.length_c   1.000
_cell.angle_alpha   90.00
_cell.angle_beta   90.00
_cell.angle_gamma   90.00
#
_symmetry.space_group_name_H-M   'P 1'
#
loop_
_entity.id
_entity.type
_entity.pdbx_description
1 polymer ?
#
loop_
_entity_poly.entity_id
_entity_poly.type
_entity_poly.pdbx_seq_one_letter_code
_entity_poly.pdbx_strand_id
1 'polypeptide(L)'
;MKPSALETLTHITVKYIGVIASTSASYAAMAKRTNTNFFDFANALHDLQSVQGFIGASALHENDVLGSSVLSDLAVFVRWNQETPFASLIPRVEKLGAEKKGYGVPIPLELDSRRGLHMLRWLPAFPNMGKAVGKRRNGERVAG
;
A
#
# COMPACT_ATOMS: atom_id res chain seq x y z
N MET A 1 26.96 -11.63 -18.75
CA MET A 1 27.90 -11.16 -17.71
C MET A 1 27.43 -11.70 -16.37
N LYS A 2 28.33 -12.19 -15.51
CA LYS A 2 27.96 -12.62 -14.14
C LYS A 2 27.72 -11.36 -13.30
N PRO A 3 26.65 -11.29 -12.48
CA PRO A 3 26.47 -10.16 -11.58
C PRO A 3 27.64 -10.08 -10.61
N SER A 4 28.02 -8.86 -10.23
CA SER A 4 29.07 -8.68 -9.21
C SER A 4 28.61 -9.23 -7.86
N ALA A 5 29.55 -9.49 -6.95
CA ALA A 5 29.22 -9.88 -5.59
C ALA A 5 28.32 -8.84 -4.90
N LEU A 6 28.59 -7.55 -5.15
CA LEU A 6 27.80 -6.44 -4.63
C LEU A 6 26.37 -6.44 -5.18
N GLU A 7 26.19 -6.63 -6.50
CA GLU A 7 24.87 -6.70 -7.12
C GLU A 7 24.07 -7.89 -6.59
N THR A 8 24.73 -9.03 -6.43
CA THR A 8 24.12 -10.24 -5.89
C THR A 8 23.67 -10.03 -4.45
N LEU A 9 24.54 -9.47 -3.61
CA LEU A 9 24.21 -9.17 -2.21
C LEU A 9 23.06 -8.15 -2.13
N THR A 10 23.11 -7.08 -2.90
CA THR A 10 22.03 -6.08 -2.97
C THR A 10 20.70 -6.71 -3.35
N HIS A 11 20.70 -7.58 -4.36
CA HIS A 11 19.50 -8.28 -4.79
C HIS A 11 18.95 -9.23 -3.71
N ILE A 12 19.82 -9.95 -2.99
CA ILE A 12 19.43 -10.79 -1.85
C ILE A 12 18.84 -9.92 -0.73
N THR A 13 19.48 -8.80 -0.38
CA THR A 13 19.01 -7.88 0.66
C THR A 13 17.63 -7.31 0.32
N VAL A 14 17.39 -6.88 -0.91
CA VAL A 14 16.08 -6.38 -1.36
C VAL A 14 15.00 -7.46 -1.21
N LYS A 15 15.30 -8.69 -1.64
CA LYS A 15 14.38 -9.82 -1.47
C LYS A 15 14.11 -10.12 0.00
N TYR A 16 15.15 -10.11 0.84
CA TYR A 16 15.02 -10.38 2.26
C TYR A 16 14.10 -9.36 2.96
N ILE A 17 14.30 -8.07 2.70
CA ILE A 17 13.42 -6.99 3.20
C ILE A 17 11.99 -7.18 2.70
N GLY A 18 11.83 -7.48 1.40
CA GLY A 18 10.52 -7.71 0.80
C GLY A 18 9.75 -8.88 1.44
N VAL A 19 10.45 -9.99 1.71
CA VAL A 19 9.87 -11.15 2.39
C VAL A 19 9.42 -10.76 3.79
N ILE A 20 10.28 -10.12 4.60
CA ILE A 20 9.90 -9.66 5.95
C ILE A 20 8.63 -8.78 5.89
N ALA A 21 8.60 -7.79 4.99
CA ALA A 21 7.45 -6.90 4.86
C ALA A 21 6.16 -7.65 4.49
N SER A 22 6.24 -8.59 3.54
CA SER A 22 5.09 -9.39 3.11
C SER A 22 4.58 -10.35 4.19
N THR A 23 5.49 -10.95 4.95
CA THR A 23 5.14 -11.85 6.07
C THR A 23 4.53 -11.06 7.22
N SER A 24 5.08 -9.90 7.59
CA SER A 24 4.48 -9.03 8.60
C SER A 24 3.08 -8.54 8.18
N ALA A 25 2.89 -8.19 6.91
CA ALA A 25 1.58 -7.82 6.39
C ALA A 25 0.58 -8.98 6.47
N SER A 26 1.02 -10.20 6.19
CA SER A 26 0.22 -11.41 6.37
C SER A 26 -0.20 -11.62 7.83
N TYR A 27 0.72 -11.43 8.79
CA TYR A 27 0.42 -11.50 10.22
C TYR A 27 -0.61 -10.45 10.67
N ALA A 28 -0.45 -9.20 10.22
CA ALA A 28 -1.44 -8.15 10.48
C ALA A 28 -2.82 -8.53 9.91
N ALA A 29 -2.85 -9.03 8.67
CA ALA A 29 -4.08 -9.46 8.01
C ALA A 29 -4.76 -10.64 8.73
N MET A 30 -3.99 -11.62 9.21
CA MET A 30 -4.50 -12.72 10.04
C MET A 30 -5.12 -12.20 11.36
N ALA A 31 -4.55 -11.13 11.91
CA ALA A 31 -5.11 -10.41 13.06
C ALA A 31 -6.24 -9.43 12.69
N LYS A 32 -6.77 -9.47 11.46
CA LYS A 32 -7.82 -8.59 10.92
C LYS A 32 -7.47 -7.10 10.95
N ARG A 33 -6.17 -6.79 10.86
CA ARG A 33 -5.63 -5.43 10.78
C ARG A 33 -5.01 -5.19 9.40
N THR A 34 -5.06 -3.95 8.94
CA THR A 34 -4.35 -3.51 7.73
C THR A 34 -2.97 -2.95 8.04
N ASN A 35 -2.79 -2.40 9.24
CA ASN A 35 -1.52 -1.84 9.69
C ASN A 35 -0.70 -2.90 10.41
N THR A 36 0.54 -3.05 9.96
CA THR A 36 1.56 -3.85 10.63
C THR A 36 2.05 -3.14 11.90
N ASN A 37 2.31 -3.92 12.94
CA ASN A 37 2.92 -3.46 14.18
C ASN A 37 4.23 -4.20 14.46
N PHE A 38 4.86 -3.88 15.58
CA PHE A 38 6.12 -4.51 15.99
C PHE A 38 6.02 -6.03 16.18
N PHE A 39 4.91 -6.54 16.73
CA PHE A 39 4.72 -7.98 16.95
C PHE A 39 4.60 -8.74 15.63
N ASP A 40 3.92 -8.16 14.63
CA ASP A 40 3.86 -8.74 13.27
C ASP A 40 5.26 -8.82 12.63
N PHE A 41 6.12 -7.83 12.91
CA PHE A 41 7.52 -7.82 12.50
C PHE A 41 8.36 -8.87 13.22
N ALA A 42 8.22 -8.98 14.54
CA ALA A 42 8.92 -9.97 15.34
C ALA A 42 8.58 -11.40 14.90
N ASN A 43 7.30 -11.70 14.71
CA ASN A 43 6.85 -13.02 14.23
C ASN A 43 7.38 -13.31 12.82
N ALA A 44 7.39 -12.32 11.92
CA ALA A 44 7.98 -12.49 10.59
C ALA A 44 9.47 -12.84 10.66
N LEU A 45 10.24 -12.19 11.54
CA LEU A 45 11.66 -12.53 11.75
C LEU A 45 11.83 -13.95 12.30
N HIS A 46 10.98 -14.37 13.24
CA HIS A 46 11.02 -15.73 13.79
C HIS A 46 10.76 -16.79 12.73
N ASP A 47 9.74 -16.59 11.89
CA ASP A 47 9.45 -17.50 10.78
C ASP A 47 10.63 -17.66 9.82
N LEU A 48 11.25 -16.54 9.44
CA LEU A 48 12.40 -16.57 8.53
C LEU A 48 13.60 -17.29 9.15
N GLN A 49 13.82 -17.14 10.46
CA GLN A 49 14.91 -17.81 11.18
C GLN A 49 14.58 -19.25 11.57
N SER A 50 13.31 -19.65 11.53
CA SER A 50 12.89 -21.01 11.92
C SER A 50 13.52 -22.09 11.07
N VAL A 51 13.85 -21.80 9.80
CA VAL A 51 14.51 -22.77 8.90
C VAL A 51 15.93 -23.08 9.35
N GLN A 52 16.66 -22.07 9.84
CA GLN A 52 18.04 -22.22 10.33
C GLN A 52 18.09 -22.61 11.82
N GLY A 53 17.02 -22.31 12.55
CA GLY A 53 16.95 -22.43 14.01
C GLY A 53 17.64 -21.28 14.72
N PHE A 54 17.20 -20.98 15.95
CA PHE A 54 17.83 -20.02 16.83
C PHE A 54 17.68 -20.43 18.30
N ILE A 55 18.49 -19.82 19.18
CA ILE A 55 18.50 -20.16 20.60
C ILE A 55 17.15 -19.78 21.23
N GLY A 56 16.52 -20.75 21.89
CA GLY A 56 15.20 -20.56 22.49
C GLY A 56 14.03 -20.66 21.51
N ALA A 57 14.27 -21.06 20.24
CA ALA A 57 13.19 -21.28 19.27
C ALA A 57 12.13 -22.28 19.75
N SER A 58 12.54 -23.31 20.51
CA SER A 58 11.62 -24.31 21.08
C SER A 58 10.63 -23.72 22.09
N ALA A 59 10.95 -22.59 22.71
CA ALA A 59 10.15 -21.96 23.76
C ALA A 59 9.44 -20.68 23.26
N LEU A 60 9.39 -20.44 21.95
CA LEU A 60 8.73 -19.25 21.37
C LEU A 60 7.24 -19.14 21.73
N HIS A 61 6.54 -20.26 21.86
CA HIS A 61 5.13 -20.29 22.24
C HIS A 61 4.92 -20.34 23.75
N GLU A 62 5.98 -20.63 24.52
CA GLU A 62 5.95 -20.69 25.98
C GLU A 62 6.36 -19.35 26.62
N ASN A 63 7.21 -18.58 25.93
CA ASN A 63 7.75 -17.30 26.37
C ASN A 63 7.21 -16.12 25.54
N ASP A 64 7.49 -14.90 26.00
CA ASP A 64 7.18 -13.67 25.28
C ASP A 64 7.96 -13.58 23.95
N VAL A 65 7.27 -13.21 22.86
CA VAL A 65 7.83 -12.96 21.52
C VAL A 65 9.01 -11.99 21.59
N LEU A 66 8.97 -11.05 22.53
CA LEU A 66 10.01 -10.05 22.74
C LEU A 66 11.33 -10.62 23.30
N GLY A 67 11.28 -11.78 23.97
CA GLY A 67 12.42 -12.41 24.63
C GLY A 67 13.27 -13.31 23.74
N SER A 68 12.96 -13.40 22.44
CA SER A 68 13.68 -14.27 21.50
C SER A 68 15.14 -13.86 21.27
N SER A 69 16.02 -14.84 21.00
CA SER A 69 17.41 -14.54 20.68
C SER A 69 17.56 -13.75 19.36
N VAL A 70 16.64 -13.93 18.41
CA VAL A 70 16.65 -13.19 17.13
C VAL A 70 16.60 -11.68 17.35
N LEU A 71 15.72 -11.23 18.25
CA LEU A 71 15.59 -9.81 18.56
C LEU A 71 16.75 -9.32 19.44
N SER A 72 17.27 -10.15 20.35
CA SER A 72 18.45 -9.77 21.13
C SER A 72 19.69 -9.61 20.27
N ASP A 73 19.90 -10.49 19.29
CA ASP A 73 21.03 -10.44 18.37
C ASP A 73 20.94 -9.19 17.47
N LEU A 74 19.73 -8.86 17.01
CA LEU A 74 19.47 -7.62 16.29
C LEU A 74 19.76 -6.38 17.16
N ALA A 75 19.33 -6.39 18.43
CA ALA A 75 19.60 -5.28 19.35
C ALA A 75 21.09 -5.12 19.63
N VAL A 76 21.84 -6.22 19.78
CA VAL A 76 23.29 -6.22 19.89
C VAL A 76 23.93 -5.65 18.63
N PHE A 77 23.49 -6.09 17.44
CA PHE A 77 23.97 -5.54 16.17
C PHE A 77 23.76 -4.03 16.10
N VAL A 78 22.55 -3.54 16.37
CA VAL A 78 22.24 -2.10 16.35
C VAL A 78 23.10 -1.32 17.36
N ARG A 79 23.35 -1.88 18.55
CA ARG A 79 24.19 -1.23 19.58
C ARG A 79 25.62 -0.98 19.12
N TRP A 80 26.17 -1.89 18.32
CA TRP A 80 27.58 -1.84 17.90
C TRP A 80 27.80 -1.22 16.52
N ASN A 81 26.74 -0.99 15.75
CA ASN A 81 26.84 -0.39 14.43
C ASN A 81 26.57 1.11 14.49
N GLN A 82 27.51 1.91 14.00
CA GLN A 82 27.28 3.32 13.73
C GLN A 82 26.36 3.44 12.52
N GLU A 83 25.23 4.13 12.67
CA GLU A 83 24.29 4.36 11.57
C GLU A 83 25.01 5.03 10.40
N THR A 84 24.98 4.37 9.23
CA THR A 84 25.52 4.94 8.00
C THR A 84 24.43 5.75 7.33
N PRO A 85 24.54 7.09 7.26
CA PRO A 85 23.53 7.90 6.59
C PRO A 85 23.47 7.54 5.10
N PHE A 86 22.30 7.75 4.48
CA PHE A 86 22.19 7.62 3.03
C PHE A 86 23.22 8.54 2.36
N ALA A 87 24.10 7.96 1.54
CA ALA A 87 25.17 8.69 0.85
C ALA A 87 24.63 9.81 -0.06
N SER A 88 23.37 9.69 -0.50
CA SER A 88 22.63 10.72 -1.22
C SER A 88 21.19 10.75 -0.75
N LEU A 89 20.53 11.91 -0.89
CA LEU A 89 19.09 11.99 -0.69
C LEU A 89 18.41 10.97 -1.59
N ILE A 90 17.52 10.15 -1.02
CA ILE A 90 16.68 9.25 -1.80
C ILE A 90 15.90 10.12 -2.79
N PRO A 91 16.12 9.97 -4.11
CA PRO A 91 15.40 10.77 -5.09
C PRO A 91 13.92 10.52 -4.87
N ARG A 92 13.22 11.56 -4.41
CA ARG A 92 11.77 11.50 -4.34
C ARG A 92 11.35 11.52 -5.80
N VAL A 93 10.81 10.41 -6.28
CA VAL A 93 10.08 10.41 -7.55
C VAL A 93 8.93 11.38 -7.33
N GLU A 94 9.14 12.63 -7.73
CA GLU A 94 8.03 13.55 -7.95
C GLU A 94 7.13 12.79 -8.91
N LYS A 95 5.92 12.44 -8.46
CA LYS A 95 4.92 11.86 -9.34
C LYS A 95 4.93 12.72 -10.60
N LEU A 96 5.32 12.12 -11.73
CA LEU A 96 5.26 12.75 -13.03
C LEU A 96 3.88 13.42 -13.15
N GLY A 97 3.87 14.76 -13.29
CA GLY A 97 2.69 15.49 -13.72
C GLY A 97 1.73 15.97 -12.62
N ALA A 98 2.22 16.64 -11.59
CA ALA A 98 1.49 17.79 -11.04
C ALA A 98 1.99 19.11 -11.69
N GLU A 99 2.47 19.03 -12.94
CA GLU A 99 2.48 20.22 -13.76
C GLU A 99 1.04 20.68 -13.93
N LYS A 100 0.85 21.98 -13.70
CA LYS A 100 -0.38 22.74 -13.86
C LYS A 100 -0.84 22.78 -15.34
N LYS A 101 -1.01 21.63 -15.99
CA LYS A 101 -1.86 21.52 -17.18
C LYS A 101 -3.24 21.25 -16.66
N GLY A 102 -4.13 22.21 -16.88
CA GLY A 102 -5.53 22.10 -16.50
C GLY A 102 -6.13 20.82 -17.04
N TYR A 103 -6.21 19.79 -16.21
CA TYR A 103 -7.10 18.66 -16.39
C TYR A 103 -8.53 19.12 -16.09
N GLY A 104 -8.99 20.11 -16.84
CA GLY A 104 -10.40 20.22 -17.14
C GLY A 104 -10.66 19.11 -18.15
N VAL A 105 -11.36 18.06 -17.73
CA VAL A 105 -12.16 17.28 -18.69
C VAL A 105 -12.88 18.31 -19.57
N PRO A 106 -12.80 18.26 -20.90
CA PRO A 106 -13.53 19.19 -21.75
C PRO A 106 -15.00 18.82 -21.62
N ILE A 107 -15.65 19.33 -20.58
CA ILE A 107 -17.09 19.30 -20.43
C ILE A 107 -17.58 20.36 -21.41
N PRO A 108 -18.38 20.01 -22.43
CA PRO A 108 -19.01 21.02 -23.27
C PRO A 108 -19.76 21.99 -22.37
N LEU A 109 -19.54 23.30 -22.56
CA LEU A 109 -20.09 24.36 -21.70
C LEU A 109 -21.62 24.28 -21.54
N GLU A 110 -22.31 23.76 -22.56
CA GLU A 110 -23.76 23.50 -22.54
C GLU A 110 -24.19 22.49 -21.46
N LEU A 111 -23.33 21.52 -21.12
CA LEU A 111 -23.60 20.48 -20.14
C LEU A 111 -23.25 20.93 -18.70
N ASP A 112 -22.34 21.90 -18.57
CA ASP A 112 -21.97 22.50 -17.29
C ASP A 112 -23.07 23.46 -16.78
N SER A 113 -23.76 24.13 -17.70
CA SER A 113 -24.87 25.05 -17.38
C SER A 113 -26.10 24.38 -16.74
N ARG A 114 -26.22 23.04 -16.81
CA ARG A 114 -27.29 22.28 -16.15
C ARG A 114 -26.88 21.67 -14.80
N ARG A 115 -25.62 21.85 -14.38
CA ARG A 115 -25.14 21.32 -13.12
C ARG A 115 -25.47 22.30 -11.99
N GLY A 116 -26.14 21.80 -10.96
CA GLY A 116 -26.30 22.57 -9.72
C GLY A 116 -24.93 22.83 -9.08
N LEU A 117 -24.79 23.97 -8.40
CA LEU A 117 -23.56 24.41 -7.72
C LEU A 117 -22.99 23.39 -6.70
N HIS A 118 -23.78 22.38 -6.32
CA HIS A 118 -23.43 21.36 -5.33
C HIS A 118 -22.73 20.13 -5.93
N MET A 119 -22.56 20.04 -7.25
CA MET A 119 -21.95 18.88 -7.90
C MET A 119 -20.46 19.09 -8.17
N LEU A 120 -19.65 18.09 -7.83
CA LEU A 120 -18.19 18.13 -8.00
C LEU A 120 -17.80 18.05 -9.48
N ARG A 121 -16.87 18.93 -9.90
CA ARG A 121 -16.39 19.07 -11.29
C ARG A 121 -15.73 17.82 -11.90
N TRP A 122 -15.24 16.90 -11.07
CA TRP A 122 -14.63 15.65 -11.55
C TRP A 122 -15.67 14.58 -11.91
N LEU A 123 -16.94 14.76 -11.53
CA LEU A 123 -17.97 13.76 -11.75
C LEU A 123 -18.48 13.80 -13.21
N PRO A 124 -18.45 12.68 -13.96
CA PRO A 124 -19.02 12.60 -15.30
C PRO A 124 -20.48 13.06 -15.31
N ALA A 125 -20.94 13.62 -16.42
CA ALA A 125 -22.34 13.99 -16.55
C ALA A 125 -23.22 12.74 -16.54
N PHE A 126 -24.41 12.85 -15.95
CA PHE A 126 -25.38 11.77 -16.07
C PHE A 126 -25.74 11.56 -17.55
N PRO A 127 -25.86 10.30 -17.99
CA PRO A 127 -26.26 9.98 -19.36
C PRO A 127 -27.62 10.64 -19.64
N ASN A 128 -27.72 11.26 -20.82
CA ASN A 128 -28.92 11.93 -21.24
C ASN A 128 -30.02 10.88 -21.39
N MET A 129 -30.94 10.83 -20.43
CA MET A 129 -32.14 10.00 -20.52
C MET A 129 -33.05 10.68 -21.56
N GLY A 130 -32.71 10.51 -22.85
CA GLY A 130 -33.61 10.86 -23.94
C GLY A 130 -34.96 10.26 -23.61
N LYS A 131 -35.98 11.13 -23.51
CA LYS A 131 -37.28 10.86 -22.89
C LYS A 131 -37.63 9.38 -23.00
N ALA A 132 -37.46 8.64 -21.89
CA ALA A 132 -38.04 7.33 -21.79
C ALA A 132 -39.56 7.54 -21.85
N VAL A 133 -40.11 7.54 -23.06
CA VAL A 133 -41.55 7.50 -23.30
C VAL A 133 -41.96 6.11 -22.88
N GLY A 134 -42.07 5.92 -21.56
CA GLY A 134 -42.87 4.87 -20.98
C GLY A 134 -44.31 5.18 -21.36
N LYS A 135 -44.75 4.64 -22.50
CA LYS A 135 -46.13 4.68 -22.95
C LYS A 135 -46.95 3.91 -21.91
N ARG A 136 -47.50 4.61 -20.92
CA ARG A 136 -48.53 4.03 -20.06
C ARG A 136 -49.70 3.67 -20.99
N ARG A 137 -50.12 2.41 -20.96
CA ARG A 137 -51.36 1.96 -21.61
C ARG A 137 -52.55 2.53 -20.85
N ASN A 138 -52.75 3.83 -20.90
CA ASN A 138 -54.05 4.44 -20.69
C ASN A 138 -54.00 5.88 -21.19
N GLY A 139 -54.77 6.14 -22.24
CA GLY A 139 -54.73 7.36 -23.01
C GLY A 139 -55.39 8.53 -22.32
N GLU A 140 -54.71 9.12 -21.33
CA GLU A 140 -55.05 10.46 -20.85
C GLU A 140 -53.99 11.47 -21.25
N ARG A 141 -54.43 12.47 -22.02
CA ARG A 141 -53.68 13.69 -22.31
C ARG A 141 -53.85 14.64 -21.13
N VAL A 142 -52.76 15.12 -20.56
CA VAL A 142 -52.80 16.33 -19.72
C VAL A 142 -52.14 17.45 -20.50
N ALA A 143 -52.90 18.52 -20.71
CA ALA A 143 -52.50 19.74 -21.39
C ALA A 143 -51.88 20.74 -20.41
N GLY A 144 -50.98 21.59 -20.92
CA GLY A 144 -50.51 22.83 -20.28
C GLY A 144 -49.25 22.66 -19.46
#